data_AF-A0A0P6XPH6-F1
#
_entry.id   AF-A0A0P6XPH6-F1
#
_cell.length_a   1.000
_cell.length_b   1.000
_cell.length_c   1.000
_cell.angle_alpha   90.00
_cell.angle_beta   90.00
_cell.angle_gamma   90.00
#
_symmetry.space_group_name_H-M   'P 1'
#
loop_
_entity.id
_entity.type
_entity.pdbx_description
1 polymer ?
#
loop_
_entity_poly.entity_id
_entity_poly.type
_entity_poly.pdbx_seq_one_letter_code
_entity_poly.pdbx_strand_id
1 'polypeptide(L)' 'MTTGSTPKGELETITFGEKILTVKRKCSCGGDVEIKKMDDGTNVATCMVCGATLSWGGPSQAKTA' A
#
# COMPACT_ATOMS: atom_id res chain seq x y z
N MET A 1 29.94 3.65 -6.71
CA MET A 1 28.75 4.49 -6.54
C MET A 1 27.68 3.60 -5.95
N THR A 2 27.48 3.68 -4.64
CA THR A 2 26.54 2.85 -3.88
C THR A 2 25.12 3.17 -4.36
N THR A 3 24.47 2.21 -5.01
CA THR A 3 23.06 2.24 -5.39
C THR A 3 22.22 2.50 -4.13
N GLY A 4 21.84 3.77 -3.93
CA GLY A 4 21.03 4.24 -2.81
C GLY A 4 19.60 3.75 -2.94
N SER A 5 19.38 2.48 -2.65
CA SER A 5 18.05 1.98 -2.34
C SER A 5 17.70 2.51 -0.95
N THR A 6 17.10 3.70 -0.87
CA THR A 6 16.45 4.16 0.36
C THR A 6 15.61 2.99 0.89
N PRO A 7 15.82 2.53 2.13
CA PRO A 7 15.10 1.36 2.64
C PRO A 7 13.61 1.66 2.50
N LYS A 8 12.90 0.80 1.76
CA LYS A 8 11.46 0.93 1.58
C LYS A 8 10.83 0.87 2.97
N GLY A 9 10.11 1.91 3.33
CA GLY A 9 9.31 1.90 4.55
C GLY A 9 8.15 0.92 4.40
N GLU A 10 7.50 0.64 5.53
CA GLU A 10 6.34 -0.22 5.62
C GLU A 10 5.08 0.63 5.52
N LEU A 11 4.08 0.09 4.80
CA LEU A 11 2.75 0.66 4.69
C LEU A 11 1.84 -0.08 5.66
N GLU A 12 1.36 0.61 6.69
CA GLU A 12 0.48 0.00 7.69
C GLU A 12 -0.97 -0.07 7.16
N THR A 13 -1.52 -1.28 7.10
CA THR A 13 -2.92 -1.53 6.74
C THR A 13 -3.82 -1.39 7.96
N ILE A 14 -4.97 -0.76 7.77
CA ILE A 14 -6.09 -0.75 8.71
C ILE A 14 -7.09 -1.80 8.23
N THR A 15 -7.22 -2.89 8.98
CA THR A 15 -8.14 -3.98 8.68
C THR A 15 -9.41 -3.89 9.52
N PHE A 16 -10.52 -4.35 8.97
CA PHE A 16 -11.77 -4.59 9.69
C PHE A 16 -12.22 -6.03 9.43
N GLY A 17 -12.15 -6.87 10.46
CA GLY A 17 -12.21 -8.32 10.29
C GLY A 17 -11.04 -8.81 9.42
N GLU A 18 -11.34 -9.63 8.42
CA GLU A 18 -10.35 -10.21 7.49
C GLU A 18 -10.12 -9.35 6.23
N LYS A 19 -10.69 -8.13 6.18
CA LYS A 19 -10.59 -7.24 5.00
C LYS A 19 -9.77 -6.01 5.31
N ILE A 20 -8.89 -5.63 4.39
CA ILE A 20 -8.20 -4.34 4.43
C ILE A 20 -9.23 -3.25 4.12
N LEU A 21 -9.49 -2.37 5.10
CA LEU A 21 -10.38 -1.22 4.93
C LEU A 21 -9.65 -0.09 4.20
N THR A 22 -8.44 0.22 4.64
CA THR A 22 -7.60 1.28 4.10
C THR A 22 -6.15 1.10 4.56
N VAL A 23 -5.24 1.98 4.16
CA VAL A 23 -3.88 2.08 4.72
C VAL A 23 -3.67 3.41 5.40
N LYS A 24 -2.71 3.48 6.33
CA LYS A 24 -2.27 4.76 6.87
C LYS A 24 -1.67 5.62 5.75
N ARG A 25 -2.00 6.91 5.78
CA ARG A 25 -1.48 7.91 4.83
C ARG A 25 0.00 8.26 5.05
N LYS A 26 0.66 7.61 6.01
CA LYS A 26 2.05 7.85 6.36
C LYS A 26 2.82 6.54 6.35
N CYS A 27 3.91 6.51 5.60
CA CYS A 27 4.83 5.38 5.53
C CYS A 27 5.82 5.46 6.69
N SER A 28 6.34 4.32 7.15
CA SER A 28 7.33 4.30 8.23
C SER A 28 8.64 5.02 7.88
N CYS A 29 8.93 5.22 6.58
CA CYS A 29 10.04 6.07 6.12
C CYS A 29 9.82 7.59 6.36
N GLY A 30 8.64 7.99 6.86
CA GLY A 30 8.27 9.39 7.09
C GLY A 30 7.55 10.06 5.91
N GLY A 31 7.49 9.39 4.74
CA GLY A 31 6.83 9.92 3.55
C GLY A 31 5.31 9.75 3.52
N ASP A 32 4.65 10.65 2.80
CA ASP A 32 3.22 10.56 2.51
C ASP A 32 2.90 9.41 1.56
N VAL A 33 1.71 8.84 1.73
CA VAL A 33 1.20 7.71 0.96
C VAL A 33 0.00 8.17 0.15
N GLU A 34 0.12 8.07 -1.16
CA GLU A 34 -0.98 8.29 -2.11
C GLU A 34 -1.75 6.99 -2.30
N ILE A 35 -3.09 7.03 -2.23
CA ILE A 35 -3.96 5.89 -2.50
C ILE A 35 -4.74 6.16 -3.77
N LYS A 36 -4.57 5.30 -4.78
CA LYS A 36 -5.32 5.33 -6.04
C LYS A 36 -6.26 4.14 -6.12
N LYS A 37 -7.52 4.40 -6.46
CA LYS A 37 -8.49 3.35 -6.76
C LYS A 37 -8.51 3.11 -8.26
N MET A 38 -8.29 1.86 -8.65
CA MET A 38 -8.30 1.37 -10.02
C MET A 38 -9.73 1.00 -10.43
N ASP A 39 -9.99 0.97 -11.73
CA ASP A 39 -11.32 0.70 -12.31
C ASP A 39 -11.84 -0.72 -12.00
N ASP A 40 -10.92 -1.67 -11.76
CA ASP A 40 -11.23 -3.05 -11.36
C ASP A 40 -11.63 -3.17 -9.86
N GLY A 41 -11.63 -2.07 -9.12
CA GLY A 41 -11.92 -2.05 -7.69
C GLY A 41 -10.71 -2.34 -6.79
N THR A 42 -9.52 -2.49 -7.36
CA THR A 42 -8.25 -2.56 -6.61
C THR A 42 -7.86 -1.18 -6.12
N ASN A 43 -7.42 -1.08 -4.86
CA ASN A 43 -6.81 0.13 -4.30
C ASN A 43 -5.31 -0.10 -4.24
N VAL A 44 -4.53 0.88 -4.68
CA VAL A 44 -3.06 0.86 -4.68
C VAL A 44 -2.55 2.04 -3.88
N ALA A 45 -1.90 1.76 -2.76
CA ALA A 45 -1.16 2.73 -1.98
C ALA A 45 0.30 2.78 -2.42
N THR A 46 0.84 3.98 -2.59
CA THR A 46 2.24 4.22 -2.95
C THR A 46 2.82 5.31 -2.06
N CYS A 47 3.95 5.03 -1.40
CA CYS A 47 4.71 6.06 -0.70
C CYS A 47 5.46 6.94 -1.71
N MET A 48 5.22 8.25 -1.64
CA MET A 48 5.80 9.24 -2.55
C MET A 48 7.30 9.51 -2.29
N VAL A 49 7.86 8.97 -1.20
CA VAL A 49 9.27 9.18 -0.81
C VAL A 49 10.14 7.96 -1.10
N CYS A 50 9.75 6.77 -0.59
CA CYS A 50 10.54 5.56 -0.75
C CYS A 50 10.02 4.60 -1.84
N GLY A 51 8.85 4.89 -2.44
CA GLY A 51 8.25 4.03 -3.46
C GLY A 51 7.74 2.69 -2.94
N ALA A 52 7.49 2.55 -1.63
CA ALA A 52 6.78 1.40 -1.08
C ALA A 52 5.36 1.33 -1.64
N THR A 53 4.89 0.15 -2.06
CA THR A 53 3.57 -0.03 -2.69
C THR A 53 2.79 -1.16 -2.02
N LEU A 54 1.48 -0.97 -1.81
CA LEU A 54 0.57 -1.98 -1.27
C LEU A 54 -0.77 -1.93 -2.00
N SER A 55 -1.24 -3.07 -2.49
CA SER A 55 -2.52 -3.17 -3.20
C SER A 55 -3.54 -4.02 -2.42
N TRP A 56 -4.79 -3.56 -2.33
CA TRP A 56 -5.88 -4.30 -1.68
C TRP A 56 -7.24 -4.09 -2.34
N GLY A 57 -8.16 -5.03 -2.09
CA GLY A 57 -9.44 -5.07 -2.81
C GLY A 57 -9.29 -5.66 -4.22
N GLY A 58 -10.29 -5.43 -5.07
CA GLY A 58 -10.35 -5.99 -6.42
C GLY A 58 -10.76 -7.48 -6.49
N PRO A 59 -11.04 -7.99 -7.69
CA PRO A 59 -11.53 -9.35 -7.93
C PRO A 59 -10.52 -10.44 -7.50
N SER A 60 -9.23 -10.10 -7.42
CA SER A 60 -8.15 -11.02 -7.11
C SER A 60 -8.03 -11.39 -5.62
N GLN A 61 -8.66 -10.64 -4.70
CA GLN A 61 -8.73 -11.02 -3.28
C GLN A 61 -9.95 -11.89 -2.93
N ALA A 62 -10.79 -12.25 -3.91
CA ALA A 62 -12.00 -13.04 -3.67
C ALA A 62 -11.76 -14.57 -3.56
N LYS A 63 -10.53 -15.06 -3.55
CA LYS A 63 -10.28 -16.51 -3.55
C LYS A 63 -8.95 -16.93 -2.92
N THR A 64 -8.93 -16.99 -1.60
CA THR A 64 -8.31 -18.14 -0.93
C THR A 64 -9.39 -18.73 -0.04
N ALA A 65 -10.04 -19.77 -0.58
CA ALA A 65 -10.91 -20.67 0.15
C ALA A 65 -10.07 -21.55 1.10
#